data_AF-A0A918S503-F1
#
_entry.id   AF-A0A918S503-F1
#
_cell.length_a   1.000
_cell.length_b   1.000
_cell.length_c   1.000
_cell.angle_alpha   90.00
_cell.angle_beta   90.00
_cell.angle_gamma   90.00
#
_symmetry.space_group_name_H-M   'P 1'
#
loop_
_entity.id
_entity.type
_entity.pdbx_description
1 polymer ?
#
loop_
_entity_poly.entity_id
_entity_poly.type
_entity_poly.pdbx_seq_one_letter_code
_entity_poly.pdbx_strand_id
1 'polypeptide(L)'
;MYREPNPYKVSRIFEMHERCPHCGTKVKMEPSFFFGAMYVSYAVGIAFAVPAFFIAYFGFNLSLFNSFLIIVATLFVFMPFIIRLSRNIWVNFFFSYDRKYQKT
;
A
#
# COMPACT_ATOMS: atom_id res chain seq x y z
N MET A 1 2.89 -8.54 -10.96
CA MET A 1 3.00 -7.06 -11.05
C MET A 1 4.36 -6.59 -10.52
N TYR A 2 4.65 -6.77 -9.24
CA TYR A 2 5.95 -6.45 -8.64
C TYR A 2 7.03 -7.48 -9.01
N ARG A 3 8.31 -7.06 -9.11
CA ARG A 3 9.45 -7.97 -9.30
C ARG A 3 9.84 -8.69 -8.03
N GLU A 4 9.68 -8.04 -6.89
CA GLU A 4 10.02 -8.59 -5.58
C GLU A 4 8.74 -8.83 -4.76
N PRO A 5 8.43 -10.09 -4.37
CA PRO A 5 7.26 -10.39 -3.56
C PRO A 5 7.34 -9.82 -2.14
N ASN A 6 8.54 -9.68 -1.55
CA ASN A 6 8.66 -9.20 -0.17
C ASN A 6 8.56 -7.66 -0.05
N PRO A 7 7.56 -7.12 0.68
CA PRO A 7 7.40 -5.66 0.87
C PRO A 7 8.52 -5.02 1.69
N TYR A 8 9.17 -5.76 2.57
CA TYR A 8 10.20 -5.20 3.45
C TYR A 8 11.56 -4.99 2.75
N LYS A 9 11.73 -5.43 1.50
CA LYS A 9 12.89 -5.07 0.68
C LYS A 9 12.70 -3.69 0.05
N VAL A 10 12.85 -2.64 0.88
CA VAL A 10 12.65 -1.22 0.54
C VAL A 10 13.42 -0.73 -0.70
N SER A 11 14.55 -1.35 -1.06
CA SER A 11 15.29 -0.97 -2.27
C SER A 11 14.57 -1.37 -3.57
N ARG A 12 13.71 -2.40 -3.54
CA ARG A 12 13.01 -2.94 -4.72
C ARG A 12 11.49 -2.78 -4.64
N ILE A 13 10.96 -1.99 -3.70
CA ILE A 13 9.51 -1.79 -3.53
C ILE A 13 8.84 -1.14 -4.74
N PHE A 14 9.58 -0.33 -5.50
CA PHE A 14 9.09 0.33 -6.71
C PHE A 14 9.39 -0.46 -7.99
N GLU A 15 10.15 -1.57 -7.90
CA GLU A 15 10.47 -2.39 -9.06
C GLU A 15 9.25 -3.21 -9.49
N MET A 16 8.66 -2.79 -10.61
CA MET A 16 7.52 -3.45 -11.24
C MET A 16 7.89 -3.91 -12.64
N HIS A 17 7.24 -4.98 -13.10
CA HIS A 17 7.37 -5.44 -14.48
C HIS A 17 6.70 -4.44 -15.44
N GLU A 18 7.31 -4.20 -16.59
CA GLU A 18 6.77 -3.28 -17.60
C GLU A 18 5.46 -3.80 -18.21
N ARG A 19 5.40 -5.11 -18.41
CA ARG A 19 4.22 -5.84 -18.86
C ARG A 19 3.91 -6.95 -17.88
N CYS A 20 2.62 -7.27 -17.75
CA CYS A 20 2.20 -8.39 -16.93
C CYS A 20 2.68 -9.69 -17.61
N PRO A 21 3.40 -10.58 -16.91
CA PRO A 21 3.88 -11.82 -17.52
C PRO A 21 2.76 -12.78 -17.91
N HIS A 22 1.55 -12.61 -17.37
CA HIS A 22 0.41 -13.49 -17.63
C HIS A 22 -0.54 -12.97 -18.74
N CYS A 23 -0.75 -11.66 -18.85
CA CYS A 23 -1.71 -11.10 -19.81
C CYS A 23 -1.10 -10.11 -20.81
N GLY A 24 0.20 -9.81 -20.70
CA GLY A 24 0.90 -8.89 -21.59
C GLY A 24 0.53 -7.41 -21.43
N THR A 25 -0.50 -7.09 -20.62
CA THR A 25 -0.95 -5.73 -20.36
C THR A 25 0.19 -4.88 -19.78
N LYS A 26 0.38 -3.67 -20.32
CA LYS A 26 1.39 -2.71 -19.84
C LYS A 26 1.01 -2.26 -18.42
N VAL A 27 1.78 -2.67 -17.42
CA VAL A 27 1.50 -2.42 -15.99
C VAL A 27 2.23 -1.18 -15.49
N LYS A 28 3.35 -0.81 -16.15
CA LYS A 28 3.98 0.50 -15.99
C LYS A 28 3.19 1.54 -16.79
N MET A 29 2.16 2.09 -16.14
CA MET A 29 1.52 3.32 -16.59
C MET A 29 2.40 4.52 -16.22
N GLU A 30 2.23 5.62 -16.95
CA GLU A 30 3.05 6.83 -16.81
C GLU A 30 3.22 7.23 -15.34
N PRO A 31 4.38 7.76 -14.92
CA PRO A 31 4.66 8.12 -13.53
C PRO A 31 3.60 9.06 -12.93
N SER A 32 2.94 9.85 -13.77
CA SER A 32 1.80 10.71 -13.43
C SER A 32 0.59 9.95 -12.83
N PHE A 33 0.31 8.73 -13.30
CA PHE A 33 -0.82 7.92 -12.82
C PHE A 33 -0.66 7.48 -11.36
N PHE A 34 0.58 7.36 -10.87
CA PHE A 34 0.86 6.95 -9.49
C PHE A 34 0.76 8.10 -8.47
N PHE A 35 0.57 9.36 -8.90
CA PHE A 35 0.26 10.44 -7.96
C PHE A 35 -1.09 10.22 -7.27
N GLY A 36 -2.08 9.65 -7.96
CA GLY A 36 -3.35 9.27 -7.33
C GLY A 36 -3.21 8.20 -6.26
N ALA A 37 -2.34 7.20 -6.49
CA ALA A 37 -2.01 6.18 -5.50
C ALA A 37 -1.33 6.75 -4.25
N MET A 38 -0.66 7.91 -4.36
CA MET A 38 -0.10 8.62 -3.22
C MET A 38 -1.22 9.19 -2.32
N TYR A 39 -2.29 9.75 -2.89
CA TYR A 39 -3.46 10.20 -2.11
C TYR A 39 -4.17 9.03 -1.42
N VAL A 40 -4.29 7.88 -2.08
CA VAL A 40 -4.85 6.66 -1.44
C VAL A 40 -4.00 6.22 -0.24
N SER A 41 -2.68 6.44 -0.30
CA SER A 41 -1.78 6.11 0.81
C SER A 41 -2.04 6.92 2.07
N TYR A 42 -2.56 8.14 1.94
CA TYR A 42 -3.01 8.92 3.09
C TYR A 42 -4.24 8.30 3.75
N ALA A 43 -5.26 7.94 2.96
CA ALA A 43 -6.46 7.27 3.48
C ALA A 43 -6.14 5.91 4.12
N VAL A 44 -5.27 5.11 3.48
CA VAL A 44 -4.80 3.83 4.03
C VAL A 44 -3.99 4.08 5.30
N GLY A 45 -3.12 5.09 5.35
CA GLY A 45 -2.37 5.46 6.55
C GLY A 45 -3.27 5.78 7.73
N ILE A 46 -4.35 6.55 7.52
CA ILE A 46 -5.36 6.83 8.55
C ILE A 46 -6.02 5.52 9.02
N ALA A 47 -6.34 4.61 8.10
CA ALA A 47 -6.93 3.32 8.43
C ALA A 47 -6.02 2.43 9.31
N PHE A 48 -4.69 2.63 9.28
CA PHE A 48 -3.75 2.00 10.21
C PHE A 48 -3.56 2.80 11.51
N ALA A 49 -3.53 4.13 11.42
CA ALA A 49 -3.31 5.01 12.56
C ALA A 49 -4.47 5.01 13.57
N VAL A 50 -5.72 5.00 13.09
CA VAL A 50 -6.90 5.04 13.96
C VAL A 50 -6.98 3.79 14.86
N PRO A 51 -6.92 2.55 14.34
CA PRO A 51 -6.89 1.37 15.20
C PRO A 51 -5.69 1.36 16.15
N ALA A 52 -4.51 1.78 15.70
CA ALA A 52 -3.32 1.86 16.56
C ALA A 52 -3.53 2.81 17.74
N PHE A 53 -4.17 3.97 17.53
CA PHE A 53 -4.55 4.88 18.60
C PHE A 53 -5.55 4.25 19.56
N PHE A 54 -6.63 3.64 19.06
CA PHE A 54 -7.65 3.02 19.90
C PHE A 54 -7.08 1.90 20.76
N ILE A 55 -6.23 1.04 20.19
CA ILE A 55 -5.57 -0.05 20.90
C ILE A 55 -4.62 0.51 21.97
N ALA A 56 -3.81 1.52 21.65
CA ALA A 56 -2.87 2.10 22.61
C ALA A 56 -3.59 2.83 23.76
N TYR A 57 -4.53 3.72 23.42
CA TYR A 57 -5.15 4.61 24.39
C TYR A 57 -6.24 3.89 25.20
N PHE A 58 -7.16 3.16 24.56
CA PHE A 58 -8.25 2.47 25.28
C PHE A 58 -7.87 1.06 25.72
N GLY A 59 -7.07 0.33 24.95
CA GLY A 59 -6.68 -1.04 25.27
C GLY A 59 -5.60 -1.12 26.37
N PHE A 60 -4.57 -0.29 26.26
CA PHE A 60 -3.42 -0.30 27.17
C PHE A 60 -3.39 0.88 28.16
N ASN A 61 -4.36 1.80 28.11
CA ASN A 61 -4.41 3.01 28.95
C ASN A 61 -3.10 3.82 28.92
N LEU A 62 -2.43 3.86 27.75
CA LEU A 62 -1.20 4.61 27.57
C LEU A 62 -1.49 6.12 27.59
N SER A 63 -0.55 6.90 28.15
CA SER A 63 -0.56 8.36 28.04
C SER A 63 -0.67 8.80 26.56
N LEU A 64 -1.27 9.98 26.32
CA LEU A 64 -1.40 10.55 24.98
C LEU A 64 -0.06 10.60 24.23
N PHE A 65 1.03 10.95 24.93
CA PHE A 65 2.36 11.00 24.34
C PHE A 65 2.85 9.62 23.88
N ASN A 66 2.64 8.58 24.70
CA ASN A 66 3.04 7.22 24.35
C ASN A 66 2.16 6.64 23.24
N SER A 67 0.86 6.96 23.24
CA SER A 67 -0.07 6.58 22.16
C SER A 67 0.34 7.21 20.83
N PHE A 68 0.80 8.47 20.85
CA PHE A 68 1.35 9.13 19.66
C PHE A 68 2.60 8.42 19.13
N LEU A 69 3.54 8.04 20.02
CA LEU A 69 4.73 7.29 19.63
C LEU A 69 4.39 5.91 19.02
N ILE A 70 3.38 5.23 19.56
CA ILE A 70 2.89 3.94 19.01
C ILE A 70 2.34 4.13 17.59
N ILE A 71 1.58 5.19 17.33
CA ILE A 71 1.05 5.48 15.98
C ILE A 71 2.20 5.72 15.00
N VAL A 72 3.17 6.55 15.38
CA VAL A 72 4.35 6.83 14.53
C VAL A 72 5.14 5.57 14.24
N ALA A 73 5.39 4.74 15.26
CA ALA A 73 6.07 3.46 15.10
C ALA A 73 5.29 2.52 14.17
N THR A 74 3.96 2.44 14.33
CA THR A 74 3.09 1.63 13.48
C THR A 74 3.17 2.09 12.03
N LEU A 75 3.05 3.39 11.76
CA LEU A 75 3.14 3.92 10.40
C LEU A 75 4.51 3.65 9.75
N PHE A 76 5.60 3.73 10.52
CA PHE A 76 6.93 3.40 10.03
C PHE A 76 7.08 1.91 9.68
N VAL A 77 6.63 1.02 10.57
CA VAL A 77 6.71 -0.44 10.36
C VAL A 77 5.86 -0.87 9.17
N PHE A 78 4.65 -0.32 9.05
CA PHE A 78 3.72 -0.66 7.97
C PHE A 78 3.90 0.18 6.70
N MET A 79 4.84 1.13 6.67
CA MET A 79 5.13 1.97 5.49
C MET A 79 5.24 1.18 4.18
N PRO A 80 6.07 0.12 4.05
CA PRO A 80 6.19 -0.61 2.78
C PRO A 80 4.89 -1.31 2.39
N PHE A 81 4.07 -1.70 3.37
CA PHE A 81 2.78 -2.33 3.14
C PHE A 81 1.75 -1.33 2.65
N ILE A 82 1.66 -0.15 3.30
CA ILE A 82 0.76 0.95 2.92
C ILE A 82 1.02 1.35 1.46
N ILE A 83 2.29 1.54 1.08
CA ILE A 83 2.65 1.95 -0.30
C ILE A 83 2.18 0.92 -1.34
N ARG A 84 2.35 -0.39 -1.07
CA ARG A 84 1.92 -1.44 -2.00
C ARG A 84 0.40 -1.58 -2.04
N LEU A 85 -0.25 -1.53 -0.88
CA LEU A 85 -1.69 -1.67 -0.79
C LEU A 85 -2.38 -0.52 -1.53
N SER A 86 -1.93 0.71 -1.33
CA SER A 86 -2.48 1.87 -2.03
C SER A 86 -2.33 1.80 -3.55
N ARG A 87 -1.20 1.30 -4.04
CA ARG A 87 -0.99 1.08 -5.49
C ARG A 87 -1.91 -0.02 -6.01
N ASN A 88 -2.11 -1.10 -5.27
CA ASN A 88 -3.03 -2.16 -5.65
C ASN A 88 -4.49 -1.69 -5.66
N ILE A 89 -4.93 -0.95 -4.62
CA ILE A 89 -6.27 -0.36 -4.53
C ILE A 89 -6.50 0.59 -5.70
N TRP A 90 -5.56 1.50 -5.96
CA TRP A 90 -5.68 2.45 -7.06
C TRP A 90 -5.79 1.75 -8.41
N VAL A 91 -4.94 0.75 -8.69
CA VAL A 91 -5.05 -0.03 -9.94
C VAL A 91 -6.39 -0.74 -10.02
N ASN A 92 -6.92 -1.29 -8.93
CA ASN A 92 -8.21 -1.98 -8.94
C ASN A 92 -9.40 -1.03 -9.19
N PHE A 93 -9.32 0.22 -8.72
CA PHE A 93 -10.34 1.25 -8.98
C PHE A 93 -10.43 1.63 -10.47
N PHE A 94 -9.30 1.70 -11.17
CA PHE A 94 -9.26 2.12 -12.58
C PHE A 94 -9.24 0.96 -13.57
N PHE A 95 -8.77 -0.21 -13.15
CA PHE A 95 -8.72 -1.43 -13.94
C PHE A 95 -9.50 -2.50 -13.20
N SER A 96 -10.78 -2.65 -13.57
CA SER A 96 -11.58 -3.78 -13.12
C SER A 96 -11.01 -5.06 -13.72
N TYR A 97 -10.88 -6.09 -12.86
CA TYR A 97 -10.38 -7.38 -13.28
C TYR A 97 -11.38 -8.05 -14.22
N ASP A 98 -11.07 -8.05 -15.52
CA ASP A 98 -11.85 -8.78 -16.51
C ASP A 98 -11.30 -10.21 -16.64
N ARG A 99 -12.08 -11.18 -16.16
CA ARG A 99 -11.78 -12.62 -16.23
C ARG A 99 -11.46 -13.10 -17.65
N LYS A 100 -11.92 -12.40 -18.70
CA LYS A 100 -11.66 -12.78 -20.10
C LYS A 100 -10.20 -12.63 -20.54
N TYR A 101 -9.34 -11.95 -19.76
CA TYR A 101 -7.92 -11.75 -20.08
C TYR A 101 -6.98 -12.74 -19.38
N GLN A 102 -7.50 -13.75 -18.68
CA GLN A 102 -6.72 -14.96 -18.34
C GLN A 102 -6.57 -15.83 -19.59
N LYS A 103 -5.63 -15.48 -20.48
CA LYS A 103 -5.08 -16.50 -21.38
C LYS A 103 -4.01 -17.27 -20.60
N THR A 104 -4.19 -18.58 -20.62
CA THR A 104 -3.40 -19.68 -20.05
C THR A 104 -1.90 -19.42 -20.03
#